data_AF-A0A368GCU9-F1
#
_entry.id   AF-A0A368GCU9-F1
#
_cell.length_a   1.000
_cell.length_b   1.000
_cell.length_c   1.000
_cell.angle_alpha   90.00
_cell.angle_beta   90.00
_cell.angle_gamma   90.00
#
_symmetry.space_group_name_H-M   'P 1'
#
loop_
_entity.id
_entity.type
_entity.pdbx_description
1 polymer ?
#
loop_
_entity_poly.entity_id
_entity_poly.type
_entity_poly.pdbx_seq_one_letter_code
_entity_poly.pdbx_strand_id
1 'polypeptide(L)'
;MTVKFWLGILLGALTLVGLVLTVAVMFAVVKLGVTKRKSPIYIISAANILCDCIQLTLAMCYLVPSIIADSWLFKGDRNNGFVQFLGAVFLFCWYYGSVAQILMAINRLVVVCIPTIRFFTFQNVLIIVIVLFPIAIFVTWISQYVSPCCQ
;
A
#
# COMPACT_ATOMS: atom_id res chain seq x y z
N MET A 1 6.49 31.62 7.25
CA MET A 1 6.35 30.32 7.95
C MET A 1 4.87 29.96 8.17
N THR A 2 4.03 29.91 7.14
CA THR A 2 2.57 29.72 7.34
C THR A 2 2.00 28.64 6.42
N VAL A 3 2.30 28.67 5.12
CA VAL A 3 1.74 27.73 4.14
C VAL A 3 2.11 26.27 4.44
N LYS A 4 3.38 26.00 4.78
CA LYS A 4 3.87 24.64 5.09
C LYS A 4 3.22 24.03 6.33
N PHE A 5 3.00 24.86 7.36
CA PHE A 5 2.35 24.44 8.59
C PHE A 5 0.88 24.08 8.36
N TRP A 6 0.15 24.94 7.62
CA TRP A 6 -1.23 24.66 7.21
C TRP A 6 -1.33 23.43 6.29
N LEU A 7 -0.38 23.25 5.37
CA LEU A 7 -0.28 22.03 4.55
C LEU A 7 -0.06 20.78 5.40
N GLY A 8 0.86 20.83 6.37
CA GLY A 8 1.13 19.72 7.28
C GLY A 8 -0.09 19.32 8.10
N ILE A 9 -0.83 20.30 8.65
CA ILE A 9 -2.07 20.06 9.38
C ILE A 9 -3.14 19.46 8.46
N LEU A 10 -3.33 20.01 7.26
CA LEU A 10 -4.30 19.51 6.29
C LEU A 10 -3.98 18.06 5.90
N LEU A 11 -2.71 17.76 5.59
CA LEU A 11 -2.24 16.41 5.25
C LEU A 11 -2.41 15.46 6.43
N GLY A 12 -2.11 15.90 7.65
CA GLY A 12 -2.31 15.14 8.88
C GLY A 12 -3.79 14.80 9.12
N ALA A 13 -4.68 15.77 8.97
CA ALA A 13 -6.12 15.56 9.11
C ALA A 13 -6.64 14.58 8.03
N LEU A 14 -6.22 14.76 6.77
CA LEU A 14 -6.63 13.92 5.66
C LEU A 14 -6.14 12.47 5.82
N THR A 15 -4.87 12.29 6.22
CA THR A 15 -4.29 10.96 6.46
C THR A 15 -4.91 10.26 7.66
N LEU A 16 -5.26 10.99 8.73
CA LEU A 16 -5.95 10.45 9.88
C LEU A 16 -7.37 9.98 9.53
N VAL A 17 -8.13 10.80 8.79
CA VAL A 17 -9.46 10.40 8.29
C VAL A 17 -9.34 9.18 7.36
N GLY A 18 -8.36 9.20 6.44
CA GLY A 18 -8.07 8.08 5.55
C GLY A 18 -7.74 6.80 6.31
N LEU A 19 -6.97 6.89 7.40
CA LEU A 19 -6.60 5.76 8.25
C LEU A 19 -7.81 5.18 8.98
N VAL A 20 -8.66 6.03 9.56
CA VAL A 20 -9.90 5.58 10.23
C VAL A 20 -10.82 4.87 9.24
N LEU A 21 -11.02 5.43 8.04
CA LEU A 21 -11.84 4.83 6.99
C LEU A 21 -11.27 3.49 6.51
N THR A 22 -9.96 3.40 6.25
CA THR A 22 -9.31 2.17 5.78
C THR A 22 -9.34 1.06 6.84
N VAL A 23 -9.15 1.38 8.12
CA VAL A 23 -9.30 0.42 9.22
C VAL A 23 -10.74 -0.08 9.34
N ALA A 24 -11.72 0.80 9.21
CA ALA A 24 -13.14 0.41 9.22
C ALA A 24 -13.47 -0.53 8.04
N VAL A 25 -12.98 -0.21 6.84
CA VAL A 25 -13.13 -1.08 5.66
C VAL A 25 -12.40 -2.41 5.85
N MET A 26 -11.19 -2.41 6.42
CA MET A 26 -10.44 -3.63 6.74
C MET A 26 -11.25 -4.56 7.63
N PHE A 27 -11.86 -4.03 8.70
CA PHE A 27 -12.71 -4.81 9.60
C PHE A 27 -13.91 -5.42 8.85
N ALA A 28 -14.57 -4.63 8.00
CA ALA A 28 -15.69 -5.12 7.18
C ALA A 28 -15.26 -6.22 6.20
N VAL A 29 -14.12 -6.05 5.53
CA VAL A 29 -13.58 -7.01 4.56
C VAL A 29 -13.13 -8.31 5.23
N VAL A 30 -12.47 -8.23 6.39
CA VAL A 30 -12.09 -9.43 7.17
C VAL A 30 -13.34 -10.17 7.63
N LYS A 31 -14.34 -9.47 8.16
CA LYS A 31 -15.62 -10.08 8.55
C LYS A 31 -16.31 -10.76 7.36
N LEU A 32 -16.39 -10.08 6.21
CA LEU A 32 -16.98 -10.64 4.99
C LEU A 32 -16.20 -11.84 4.44
N GLY A 33 -14.87 -11.76 4.44
CA GLY A 33 -13.97 -12.83 4.00
C GLY A 33 -14.10 -14.08 4.87
N VAL A 34 -14.18 -13.92 6.19
CA VAL A 34 -14.33 -15.01 7.16
C VAL A 34 -15.73 -15.62 7.11
N THR A 35 -16.79 -14.81 7.03
CA THR A 35 -18.18 -15.31 7.09
C THR A 35 -18.66 -15.93 5.77
N LYS A 36 -18.29 -15.36 4.62
CA LYS A 36 -18.82 -15.83 3.32
C LYS A 36 -17.89 -16.80 2.59
N ARG A 37 -16.57 -16.85 2.89
CA ARG A 37 -15.52 -17.73 2.29
C ARG A 37 -15.64 -18.06 0.79
N LYS A 38 -16.37 -17.26 0.00
CA LYS A 38 -16.83 -17.67 -1.34
C LYS A 38 -15.92 -17.22 -2.48
N SER A 39 -14.96 -16.32 -2.24
CA SER A 39 -14.05 -15.90 -3.30
C SER A 39 -12.65 -15.51 -2.81
N PRO A 40 -11.59 -15.88 -3.56
CA PRO A 40 -10.19 -15.50 -3.28
C PRO A 40 -9.96 -13.98 -3.34
N ILE A 41 -10.89 -13.25 -3.93
CA ILE A 41 -10.85 -11.79 -4.12
C ILE A 41 -10.79 -11.05 -2.79
N TYR A 42 -11.47 -11.57 -1.76
CA TYR A 42 -11.44 -10.95 -0.43
C TYR A 42 -10.05 -10.99 0.19
N ILE A 43 -9.22 -11.97 -0.14
CA ILE A 43 -7.85 -12.08 0.37
C ILE A 43 -6.94 -11.06 -0.31
N ILE A 44 -7.05 -10.92 -1.64
CA ILE A 44 -6.31 -9.88 -2.38
C ILE A 44 -6.70 -8.49 -1.87
N SER A 45 -8.01 -8.24 -1.72
CA SER A 45 -8.53 -6.97 -1.23
C SER A 45 -8.07 -6.69 0.20
N ALA A 46 -8.07 -7.69 1.09
CA ALA A 46 -7.56 -7.54 2.45
C ALA A 46 -6.06 -7.21 2.47
N ALA A 47 -5.25 -7.89 1.64
CA ALA A 47 -3.82 -7.60 1.53
C ALA A 47 -3.56 -6.18 1.00
N ASN A 48 -4.33 -5.73 0.01
CA ASN A 48 -4.25 -4.36 -0.51
C ASN A 48 -4.58 -3.32 0.56
N ILE A 49 -5.72 -3.48 1.26
CA ILE A 49 -6.14 -2.54 2.31
C ILE A 49 -5.12 -2.51 3.46
N LEU A 50 -4.49 -3.65 3.77
CA LEU A 50 -3.42 -3.71 4.77
C LEU A 50 -2.19 -2.90 4.33
N CYS A 51 -1.80 -2.96 3.05
CA CYS A 51 -0.74 -2.09 2.51
C CYS A 51 -1.12 -0.61 2.57
N ASP A 52 -2.37 -0.26 2.25
CA ASP A 52 -2.88 1.12 2.37
C ASP A 52 -2.83 1.62 3.83
N CYS A 53 -3.16 0.76 4.80
CA CYS A 53 -3.03 1.06 6.23
C CYS A 53 -1.58 1.33 6.64
N ILE A 54 -0.63 0.51 6.20
CA ILE A 54 0.80 0.71 6.47
C ILE A 54 1.26 2.04 5.87
N GLN A 55 0.87 2.31 4.62
CA GLN A 55 1.24 3.52 3.92
C GLN A 55 0.69 4.79 4.60
N LEU A 56 -0.57 4.77 5.02
CA LEU A 56 -1.20 5.88 5.77
C LEU A 56 -0.58 6.07 7.16
N THR A 57 -0.22 4.98 7.83
CA THR A 57 0.49 5.04 9.13
C THR A 57 1.86 5.69 8.95
N LEU A 58 2.62 5.29 7.93
CA LEU A 58 3.91 5.89 7.60
C LEU A 58 3.76 7.37 7.21
N ALA A 59 2.73 7.71 6.43
CA ALA A 59 2.46 9.10 6.08
C ALA A 59 2.16 9.96 7.32
N MET A 60 1.36 9.45 8.26
CA MET A 60 0.99 10.18 9.48
C MET A 60 2.16 10.30 10.46
N CYS A 61 2.90 9.20 10.71
CA CYS A 61 3.96 9.16 11.71
C CYS A 61 5.30 9.73 11.22
N TYR A 62 5.57 9.74 9.92
CA TYR A 62 6.84 10.17 9.36
C TYR A 62 6.71 11.40 8.45
N LEU A 63 5.83 11.34 7.44
CA LEU A 63 5.75 12.39 6.41
C LEU A 63 5.18 13.71 6.96
N VAL A 64 4.07 13.64 7.71
CA VAL A 64 3.41 14.82 8.31
C VAL A 64 4.33 15.56 9.29
N PRO A 65 4.95 14.91 10.29
CA PRO A 65 5.83 15.61 11.21
C PRO A 65 7.14 16.07 10.54
N SER A 66 7.62 15.37 9.50
CA SER A 66 8.76 15.88 8.69
C SER A 66 8.42 17.17 7.93
N ILE A 67 7.18 17.32 7.46
CA ILE A 67 6.72 18.55 6.77
C ILE A 67 6.56 19.72 7.77
N ILE A 68 6.05 19.43 8.97
CA ILE A 68 5.84 20.44 10.02
C ILE A 68 7.17 20.91 10.61
N ALA A 69 8.12 20.00 10.82
CA ALA A 69 9.41 20.31 11.42
C ALA A 69 10.41 20.95 10.44
N ASP A 70 10.11 20.98 9.13
CA ASP A 70 10.97 21.48 8.03
C ASP A 70 12.42 20.93 8.11
N SER A 71 12.58 19.81 8.81
CA SER A 71 13.84 19.17 9.15
C SER A 71 13.63 17.67 9.23
N TRP A 72 14.65 16.91 8.84
CA TRP A 72 14.61 15.45 8.93
C TRP A 72 14.49 15.05 10.40
N LEU A 73 13.40 14.36 10.75
CA LEU A 73 13.10 13.89 12.11
C LEU A 73 14.21 13.02 12.72
N PHE A 74 15.04 12.38 11.89
CA PHE A 74 16.22 11.63 12.31
C PHE A 74 17.51 12.35 11.91
N LYS A 75 18.38 12.62 12.89
CA LYS A 75 19.72 13.18 12.70
C LYS A 75 20.60 12.19 11.93
N GLY A 76 21.04 12.57 10.73
CA GLY A 76 21.92 11.77 9.85
C GLY A 76 21.53 11.78 8.37
N ASP A 77 20.77 12.80 7.95
CA ASP A 77 20.53 13.13 6.54
C ASP A 77 19.90 11.96 5.74
N ARG A 78 19.80 12.11 4.42
CA ARG A 78 19.24 11.13 3.46
C ARG A 78 19.99 9.79 3.42
N ASN A 79 21.16 9.70 4.08
CA ASN A 79 22.04 8.53 4.12
C ASN A 79 21.84 7.65 5.38
N ASN A 80 20.92 8.03 6.27
CA ASN A 80 20.49 7.16 7.35
C ASN A 80 19.71 5.98 6.79
N GLY A 81 20.23 4.76 6.99
CA GLY A 81 19.59 3.53 6.52
C GLY A 81 18.15 3.37 7.01
N PHE A 82 17.77 3.99 8.13
CA PHE A 82 16.40 3.99 8.64
C PHE A 82 15.41 4.80 7.77
N VAL A 83 15.84 5.97 7.25
CA VAL A 83 15.02 6.80 6.36
C VAL A 83 14.86 6.12 5.00
N GLN A 84 15.95 5.56 4.48
CA GLN A 84 15.93 4.79 3.24
C GLN A 84 15.04 3.54 3.36
N PHE A 85 15.09 2.85 4.51
CA PHE A 85 14.22 1.72 4.81
C PHE A 85 12.74 2.11 4.86
N LEU A 86 12.38 3.19 5.57
CA LEU A 86 10.99 3.67 5.62
C LEU A 86 10.46 4.05 4.22
N GLY A 87 11.29 4.72 3.41
CA GLY A 87 10.97 5.02 2.01
C GLY A 87 10.82 3.76 1.15
N ALA A 88 11.64 2.73 1.38
CA ALA A 88 11.55 1.46 0.67
C ALA A 88 10.26 0.71 1.02
N VAL A 89 9.86 0.69 2.29
CA VAL A 89 8.59 0.11 2.73
C VAL A 89 7.40 0.85 2.12
N PHE A 90 7.45 2.18 2.04
CA PHE A 90 6.41 2.98 1.42
C PHE A 90 6.26 2.67 -0.07
N LEU A 91 7.36 2.66 -0.83
CA LEU A 91 7.37 2.29 -2.25
C LEU A 91 6.92 0.84 -2.46
N PHE A 92 7.31 -0.07 -1.57
CA PHE A 92 6.88 -1.45 -1.61
C PHE A 92 5.36 -1.59 -1.47
N CYS A 93 4.79 -0.93 -0.47
CA CYS A 93 3.34 -0.92 -0.28
C CYS A 93 2.62 -0.32 -1.49
N TRP A 94 3.19 0.73 -2.10
CA TRP A 94 2.63 1.35 -3.31
C TRP A 94 2.61 0.40 -4.51
N TYR A 95 3.75 -0.23 -4.83
CA TYR A 95 3.84 -1.15 -5.97
C TYR A 95 2.93 -2.36 -5.78
N TYR A 96 2.95 -2.94 -4.57
CA TYR A 96 2.09 -4.06 -4.24
C TYR A 96 0.61 -3.69 -4.36
N GLY A 97 0.22 -2.54 -3.82
CA GLY A 97 -1.17 -2.07 -3.90
C GLY A 97 -1.63 -1.81 -5.34
N SER A 98 -0.77 -1.19 -6.15
CA SER A 98 -1.06 -0.92 -7.57
C SER A 98 -1.35 -2.20 -8.35
N VAL A 99 -0.55 -3.25 -8.14
CA VAL A 99 -0.79 -4.52 -8.83
C VAL A 99 -1.97 -5.28 -8.25
N ALA A 100 -2.20 -5.22 -6.93
CA ALA A 100 -3.38 -5.80 -6.31
C ALA A 100 -4.69 -5.20 -6.90
N GLN A 101 -4.71 -3.89 -7.17
CA GLN A 101 -5.83 -3.22 -7.84
C GLN A 101 -6.03 -3.71 -9.28
N ILE A 102 -4.95 -3.86 -10.06
CA ILE A 102 -5.00 -4.43 -11.42
C ILE A 102 -5.59 -5.84 -11.39
N LEU A 103 -5.15 -6.69 -10.45
CA LEU A 103 -5.68 -8.04 -10.29
C LEU A 103 -7.18 -8.06 -9.92
N MET A 104 -7.62 -7.15 -9.05
CA MET A 104 -9.04 -7.01 -8.71
C MET A 104 -9.88 -6.62 -9.95
N ALA A 105 -9.36 -5.73 -10.80
CA ALA A 105 -10.02 -5.31 -12.05
C ALA A 105 -10.10 -6.46 -13.07
N ILE A 106 -9.00 -7.18 -13.30
CA ILE A 106 -8.97 -8.34 -14.20
C ILE A 106 -9.94 -9.42 -13.71
N ASN A 107 -9.95 -9.71 -12.42
CA ASN A 107 -10.87 -10.68 -11.86
C ASN A 107 -12.34 -10.29 -12.11
N ARG A 108 -12.71 -9.01 -11.94
CA ARG A 108 -14.05 -8.51 -12.29
C ARG A 108 -14.37 -8.71 -13.77
N LEU A 109 -13.40 -8.45 -14.66
CA LEU A 109 -13.56 -8.62 -16.10
C LEU A 109 -13.77 -10.09 -16.49
N VAL A 110 -12.98 -11.02 -15.94
CA VAL A 110 -13.09 -12.46 -16.24
C VAL A 110 -14.43 -13.01 -15.77
N VAL A 111 -14.88 -12.66 -14.55
CA VAL A 111 -16.16 -13.14 -14.01
C VAL A 111 -17.36 -12.67 -14.84
N VAL A 112 -17.31 -11.45 -15.39
CA VAL A 112 -18.42 -10.86 -16.16
C VAL A 112 -18.38 -11.27 -17.63
N CYS A 113 -17.23 -11.19 -18.28
CA CYS A 113 -17.11 -11.40 -19.72
C CYS A 113 -16.89 -12.87 -20.10
N ILE A 114 -16.34 -13.70 -19.20
CA ILE A 114 -15.98 -15.10 -19.50
C ILE A 114 -16.42 -16.00 -18.34
N PRO A 115 -17.74 -16.19 -18.13
CA PRO A 115 -18.27 -17.00 -17.02
C PRO A 115 -17.93 -18.49 -17.13
N THR A 116 -17.50 -18.96 -18.31
CA THR A 116 -17.29 -20.38 -18.63
C THR A 116 -15.93 -20.92 -18.21
N ILE A 117 -14.91 -20.07 -18.02
CA ILE A 117 -13.55 -20.52 -17.72
C ILE A 117 -13.28 -20.38 -16.21
N ARG A 118 -13.09 -21.50 -15.51
CA ARG A 118 -12.66 -21.54 -14.09
C ARG A 118 -11.18 -21.19 -13.91
N PHE A 119 -10.66 -20.22 -14.67
CA PHE A 119 -9.24 -19.85 -14.65
C PHE A 119 -8.81 -19.23 -13.31
N PHE A 120 -9.74 -18.49 -12.68
CA PHE A 120 -9.57 -17.82 -11.39
C PHE A 120 -9.94 -18.73 -10.21
N THR A 121 -9.24 -19.86 -10.06
CA THR A 121 -9.32 -20.72 -8.87
C THR A 121 -8.53 -20.10 -7.72
N PHE A 122 -8.94 -20.36 -6.47
CA PHE A 122 -8.32 -19.80 -5.26
C PHE A 122 -6.80 -20.04 -5.18
N GLN A 123 -6.33 -21.22 -5.63
CA GLN A 123 -4.90 -21.53 -5.70
C GLN A 123 -4.13 -20.68 -6.72
N ASN A 124 -4.67 -20.45 -7.92
CA ASN A 124 -3.97 -19.67 -8.95
C ASN A 124 -3.81 -18.21 -8.53
N VAL A 125 -4.85 -17.65 -7.91
CA VAL A 125 -4.81 -16.30 -7.36
C VAL A 125 -3.80 -16.18 -6.23
N LEU A 126 -3.77 -17.16 -5.32
CA LEU A 126 -2.80 -17.20 -4.24
C LEU A 126 -1.37 -17.29 -4.79
N ILE A 127 -1.12 -18.11 -5.80
CA ILE A 127 0.19 -18.22 -6.48
C ILE A 127 0.57 -16.88 -7.11
N ILE A 128 -0.36 -16.20 -7.80
CA ILE A 128 -0.11 -14.88 -8.40
C ILE A 128 0.28 -13.87 -7.31
N VAL A 129 -0.43 -13.84 -6.18
CA VAL A 129 -0.11 -12.95 -5.05
C VAL A 129 1.26 -13.26 -4.45
N ILE A 130 1.59 -14.55 -4.29
CA ILE A 130 2.90 -14.99 -3.77
C ILE A 130 4.03 -14.59 -4.73
N VAL A 131 3.85 -14.75 -6.04
CA VAL A 131 4.83 -14.36 -7.08
C VAL A 131 4.96 -12.84 -7.19
N LEU A 132 3.91 -12.10 -6.85
CA LEU A 132 3.92 -10.65 -6.88
C LEU A 132 4.75 -10.02 -5.77
N PHE A 133 4.84 -10.69 -4.62
CA PHE A 133 5.62 -10.23 -3.49
C PHE A 133 7.12 -10.03 -3.82
N PRO A 134 7.85 -11.01 -4.39
CA PRO A 134 9.25 -10.82 -4.78
C PRO A 134 9.42 -9.84 -5.95
N ILE A 135 8.45 -9.74 -6.87
CA ILE A 135 8.50 -8.75 -7.96
C ILE A 135 8.43 -7.33 -7.39
N ALA A 136 7.53 -7.08 -6.45
CA ALA A 136 7.44 -5.79 -5.77
C ALA A 136 8.73 -5.46 -4.99
N ILE A 137 9.32 -6.44 -4.29
CA ILE A 137 10.63 -6.27 -3.64
C ILE A 137 11.71 -5.90 -4.67
N PHE A 138 11.79 -6.62 -5.78
CA PHE A 138 12.79 -6.40 -6.82
C PHE A 138 12.66 -5.00 -7.45
N VAL A 139 11.43 -4.56 -7.76
CA VAL A 139 11.16 -3.23 -8.32
C VAL A 139 11.53 -2.14 -7.30
N THR A 140 11.24 -2.34 -6.01
CA THR A 140 11.63 -1.37 -4.97
C THR A 140 13.14 -1.29 -4.80
N TRP A 141 13.84 -2.42 -4.91
CA TRP A 141 15.29 -2.45 -4.88
C TRP A 141 15.87 -1.65 -6.04
N ILE A 142 15.37 -1.88 -7.27
CA ILE A 142 15.80 -1.12 -8.45
C ILE A 142 15.53 0.38 -8.26
N SER A 143 14.33 0.74 -7.79
CA SER A 143 13.93 2.14 -7.60
C SER A 143 14.72 2.87 -6.51
N GLN A 144 15.27 2.15 -5.52
CA GLN A 144 16.04 2.74 -4.41
C GLN A 144 17.55 2.73 -4.67
N TYR A 145 18.07 1.71 -5.36
CA TYR A 145 19.52 1.46 -5.49
C TYR A 145 20.08 1.63 -6.91
N VAL A 146 19.26 1.47 -7.96
CA VAL A 146 19.74 1.51 -9.37
C VAL A 146 19.42 2.85 -10.03
N SER A 147 18.22 3.37 -9.81
CA SER A 147 17.82 4.70 -10.28
C SER A 147 17.27 5.50 -9.10
N PRO A 148 18.13 6.12 -8.27
CA PRO A 148 17.64 7.06 -7.28
C PRO A 148 17.08 8.28 -8.04
N CYS A 149 15.80 8.22 -8.41
CA CYS A 149 15.07 9.40 -8.85
C CYS A 149 14.98 10.31 -7.63
N CYS A 150 15.91 11.26 -7.59
CA CYS A 150 16.24 12.17 -6.49
C CYS A 150 17.12 11.54 -5.40
N GLN A 151 18.42 11.39 -5.69
CA GLN A 151 19.45 11.77 -4.71
C GLN A 151 19.38 13.28 -4.46
#